data_AF-A0A9W3C4K9-F1
#
_entry.id   AF-A0A9W3C4K9-F1
#
_cell.length_a   1.000
_cell.length_b   1.000
_cell.length_c   1.000
_cell.angle_alpha   90.00
_cell.angle_beta   90.00
_cell.angle_gamma   90.00
#
_symmetry.space_group_name_H-M   'P 1'
#
loop_
_entity.id
_entity.type
_entity.pdbx_description
1 polymer ?
#
loop_
_entity_poly.entity_id
_entity_poly.type
_entity_poly.pdbx_seq_one_letter_code
_entity_poly.pdbx_strand_id
1 'polypeptide(L)'
;MEKQEFLELFEVATKAAKSAARGDGKNSPAVSRCVDAMVRLRDAPEFLAFELVTDPKYPHIGKSHVLLMDHKNSRIQSEATLLYTLWIKYLYATGRKQSQHRDRVHNQQVVKNKIKEKLVEKEKKNKKCVEMKISTTTGDSNREKVREILHKSLSKVANEVVVVGMKERVASCDSLSVAASVESAMFERLGCFEGTQKAKYRSILFNMGDSRNPDLRRKVLLGEISGERLVTMKKEEMASYKIQMEVQKIKEKARDKEENRVKSMMMFQSDSMIMT
;
A
#
# COMPACT_ATOMS: atom_id res chain seq x y z
N MET A 1 13.00 -12.12 21.10
CA MET A 1 11.66 -12.73 21.06
C MET A 1 11.52 -13.52 19.79
N GLU A 2 11.24 -14.82 19.91
CA GLU A 2 10.97 -15.69 18.75
C GLU A 2 9.47 -15.76 18.42
N LYS A 3 9.11 -16.29 17.25
CA LYS A 3 7.72 -16.41 16.78
C LYS A 3 6.84 -17.18 17.77
N GLN A 4 7.33 -18.30 18.28
CA GLN A 4 6.60 -19.14 19.22
C GLN A 4 6.37 -18.41 20.56
N GLU A 5 7.40 -17.72 21.06
CA GLU A 5 7.34 -16.92 22.28
C GLU A 5 6.34 -15.77 22.17
N PHE A 6 6.25 -15.11 20.99
CA PHE A 6 5.26 -14.07 20.73
C PHE A 6 3.83 -14.61 20.80
N LEU A 7 3.57 -15.77 20.17
CA LEU A 7 2.25 -16.41 20.17
C LEU A 7 1.83 -16.83 21.58
N GLU A 8 2.75 -17.39 22.36
CA GLU A 8 2.51 -17.79 23.75
C GLU A 8 2.22 -16.56 24.63
N LEU A 9 3.00 -15.49 24.50
CA LEU A 9 2.75 -14.24 25.23
C LEU A 9 1.38 -13.63 24.89
N PHE A 10 0.98 -13.73 23.62
CA PHE A 10 -0.33 -13.25 23.17
C PHE A 10 -1.48 -14.09 23.75
N GLU A 11 -1.32 -15.40 23.80
CA GLU A 11 -2.28 -16.29 24.43
C GLU A 11 -2.38 -16.04 25.94
N VAL A 12 -1.24 -15.84 26.62
CA VAL A 12 -1.20 -15.47 28.04
C VAL A 12 -1.93 -14.15 28.29
N ALA A 13 -1.69 -13.13 27.47
CA ALA A 13 -2.37 -11.84 27.58
C ALA A 13 -3.90 -11.99 27.44
N THR A 14 -4.36 -12.71 26.41
CA THR A 14 -5.80 -12.89 26.17
C THR A 14 -6.49 -13.77 27.22
N LYS A 15 -5.81 -14.81 27.73
CA LYS A 15 -6.33 -15.66 28.81
C LYS A 15 -6.40 -14.89 30.13
N ALA A 16 -5.36 -14.12 30.45
CA ALA A 16 -5.33 -13.28 31.64
C ALA A 16 -6.40 -12.17 31.59
N ALA A 17 -6.63 -11.56 30.43
CA ALA A 17 -7.73 -10.61 30.22
C ALA A 17 -9.11 -11.25 30.47
N LYS A 18 -9.35 -12.45 29.93
CA LYS A 18 -10.60 -13.19 30.17
C LYS A 18 -10.79 -13.56 31.65
N SER A 19 -9.71 -13.92 32.36
CA SER A 19 -9.75 -14.17 33.80
C SER A 19 -9.99 -12.89 34.61
N ALA A 20 -9.43 -11.76 34.17
CA ALA A 20 -9.65 -10.46 34.79
C ALA A 20 -11.09 -9.97 34.61
N ALA A 21 -11.75 -10.31 33.50
CA ALA A 21 -13.16 -9.99 33.26
C ALA A 21 -14.13 -10.72 34.22
N ARG A 22 -13.69 -11.81 34.86
CA ARG A 22 -14.48 -12.62 35.80
C ARG A 22 -14.23 -12.28 37.27
N GLY A 23 -13.25 -11.43 37.59
CA GLY A 23 -12.89 -11.08 38.95
C GLY A 23 -13.11 -9.60 39.25
N ASP A 24 -13.69 -9.28 40.41
CA ASP A 24 -14.14 -7.92 40.75
C ASP A 24 -13.02 -6.95 41.21
N GLY A 25 -11.76 -7.36 41.14
CA GLY A 25 -10.62 -6.57 41.62
C GLY A 25 -9.91 -5.76 40.53
N LYS A 26 -9.90 -4.43 40.65
CA LYS A 26 -9.10 -3.51 39.79
C LYS A 26 -7.61 -3.89 39.72
N ASN A 27 -7.07 -4.48 40.79
CA ASN A 27 -5.67 -4.94 40.92
C ASN A 27 -5.55 -6.46 41.09
N SER A 28 -6.40 -7.24 40.43
CA SER A 28 -6.29 -8.70 40.45
C SER A 28 -4.93 -9.17 39.89
N PRO A 29 -4.34 -10.27 40.40
CA PRO A 29 -3.16 -10.90 39.79
C PRO A 29 -3.34 -11.25 38.30
N ALA A 30 -4.58 -11.43 37.84
CA ALA A 30 -4.89 -11.59 36.42
C ALA A 30 -4.64 -10.31 35.60
N VAL A 31 -4.93 -9.13 36.18
CA VAL A 31 -4.70 -7.82 35.54
C VAL A 31 -3.20 -7.58 35.39
N SER A 32 -2.40 -7.82 36.44
CA SER A 32 -0.94 -7.66 36.37
C SER A 32 -0.32 -8.61 35.33
N ARG A 33 -0.73 -9.88 35.30
CA ARG A 33 -0.26 -10.84 34.29
C ARG A 33 -0.63 -10.43 32.86
N CYS A 34 -1.82 -9.85 32.66
CA CYS A 34 -2.23 -9.35 31.34
C CYS A 34 -1.37 -8.17 30.90
N VAL A 35 -1.14 -7.20 31.80
CA VAL A 35 -0.34 -6.01 31.52
C VAL A 35 1.13 -6.38 31.26
N ASP A 36 1.73 -7.25 32.08
CA ASP A 36 3.12 -7.68 31.90
C ASP A 36 3.33 -8.40 30.56
N ALA A 37 2.35 -9.22 30.13
CA ALA A 37 2.39 -9.86 28.82
C ALA A 37 2.32 -8.84 27.67
N MET A 38 1.47 -7.81 27.79
CA MET A 38 1.37 -6.72 26.79
C MET A 38 2.64 -5.88 26.71
N VAL A 39 3.27 -5.60 27.85
CA VAL A 39 4.54 -4.86 27.90
C VAL A 39 5.63 -5.64 27.16
N ARG A 40 5.73 -6.96 27.39
CA ARG A 40 6.68 -7.80 26.65
C ARG A 40 6.39 -7.86 25.14
N LEU A 41 5.11 -7.90 24.76
CA LEU A 41 4.69 -7.84 23.36
C LEU A 41 5.06 -6.51 22.68
N ARG A 42 5.18 -5.41 23.45
CA ARG A 42 5.66 -4.11 22.96
C ARG A 42 7.15 -4.14 22.63
N ASP A 43 7.91 -4.93 23.37
CA ASP A 43 9.37 -5.07 23.19
C ASP A 43 9.73 -6.08 22.07
N ALA A 44 8.72 -6.69 21.43
CA ALA A 44 8.91 -7.57 20.30
C ALA A 44 9.53 -6.83 19.09
N PRO A 45 10.40 -7.47 18.29
CA PRO A 45 10.93 -6.87 17.06
C PRO A 45 9.81 -6.39 16.13
N GLU A 46 9.94 -5.17 15.58
CA GLU A 46 8.90 -4.54 14.74
C GLU A 46 8.47 -5.45 13.57
N PHE A 47 9.43 -6.12 12.94
CA PHE A 47 9.20 -7.04 11.83
C PHE A 47 8.37 -8.26 12.26
N LEU A 48 8.67 -8.83 13.43
CA LEU A 48 7.98 -10.00 13.95
C LEU A 48 6.54 -9.67 14.35
N ALA A 49 6.34 -8.53 15.04
CA ALA A 49 5.01 -8.05 15.40
C ALA A 49 4.17 -7.77 14.14
N PHE A 50 4.76 -7.13 13.13
CA PHE A 50 4.11 -6.88 11.85
C PHE A 50 3.71 -8.18 11.12
N GLU A 51 4.66 -9.12 10.99
CA GLU A 51 4.43 -10.41 10.34
C GLU A 51 3.23 -11.12 10.99
N LEU A 52 3.23 -11.26 12.32
CA LEU A 52 2.22 -12.06 13.01
C LEU A 52 0.85 -11.38 13.14
N VAL A 53 0.80 -10.05 13.25
CA VAL A 53 -0.46 -9.31 13.35
C VAL A 53 -1.19 -9.24 12.00
N THR A 54 -0.45 -9.28 10.89
CA THR A 54 -1.02 -9.20 9.53
C THR A 54 -1.20 -10.55 8.83
N ASP A 55 -0.54 -11.61 9.34
CA ASP A 55 -0.61 -12.94 8.76
C ASP A 55 -2.04 -13.51 8.87
N PRO A 56 -2.67 -13.87 7.73
CA PRO A 56 -3.99 -14.49 7.69
C PRO A 56 -4.10 -15.80 8.49
N LYS A 57 -2.96 -16.45 8.79
CA LYS A 57 -2.89 -17.67 9.60
C LYS A 57 -3.22 -17.43 11.07
N TYR A 58 -3.09 -16.19 11.57
CA TYR A 58 -3.35 -15.83 12.96
C TYR A 58 -4.43 -14.74 13.10
N PRO A 59 -5.67 -14.99 12.61
CA PRO A 59 -6.72 -13.97 12.60
C PRO A 59 -7.16 -13.57 14.00
N HIS A 60 -6.91 -14.41 15.00
CA HIS A 60 -7.20 -14.13 16.40
C HIS A 60 -6.29 -13.04 16.98
N ILE A 61 -5.07 -12.83 16.45
CA ILE A 61 -4.18 -11.76 16.88
C ILE A 61 -4.70 -10.42 16.37
N GLY A 62 -5.02 -10.37 15.09
CA GLY A 62 -5.62 -9.18 14.47
C GLY A 62 -7.01 -8.83 15.03
N LYS A 63 -7.83 -9.80 15.44
CA LYS A 63 -9.22 -9.56 15.92
C LYS A 63 -9.35 -9.33 17.43
N SER A 64 -8.38 -9.73 18.24
CA SER A 64 -8.48 -9.66 19.70
C SER A 64 -8.16 -8.27 20.28
N HIS A 65 -7.77 -7.31 19.44
CA HIS A 65 -7.67 -5.90 19.85
C HIS A 65 -9.00 -5.38 20.41
N VAL A 66 -10.14 -5.80 19.86
CA VAL A 66 -11.49 -5.41 20.35
C VAL A 66 -11.69 -5.89 21.78
N LEU A 67 -11.33 -7.15 22.07
CA LEU A 67 -11.49 -7.74 23.41
C LEU A 67 -10.62 -7.05 24.46
N LEU A 68 -9.46 -6.56 24.07
CA LEU A 68 -8.49 -5.92 24.97
C LEU A 68 -8.76 -4.42 25.15
N MET A 69 -9.19 -3.73 24.09
CA MET A 69 -9.52 -2.29 24.13
C MET A 69 -10.88 -2.01 24.79
N ASP A 70 -11.85 -2.91 24.70
CA ASP A 70 -13.18 -2.74 25.30
C ASP A 70 -13.27 -3.31 26.73
N HIS A 71 -12.13 -3.64 27.34
CA HIS A 71 -12.11 -4.25 28.66
C HIS A 71 -12.54 -3.25 29.75
N LYS A 72 -13.37 -3.72 30.71
CA LYS A 72 -13.88 -2.90 31.84
C LYS A 72 -12.79 -2.34 32.77
N ASN A 73 -11.55 -2.84 32.66
CA ASN A 73 -10.42 -2.41 33.48
C ASN A 73 -9.58 -1.39 32.70
N SER A 74 -9.51 -0.17 33.21
CA SER A 74 -8.81 0.96 32.56
C SER A 74 -7.34 0.69 32.29
N ARG A 75 -6.67 -0.12 33.12
CA ARG A 75 -5.25 -0.44 32.96
C ARG A 75 -4.98 -1.41 31.81
N ILE A 76 -5.86 -2.39 31.62
CA ILE A 76 -5.81 -3.30 30.47
C ILE A 76 -6.13 -2.51 29.20
N GLN A 77 -7.16 -1.65 29.25
CA GLN A 77 -7.56 -0.81 28.13
C GLN A 77 -6.46 0.17 27.69
N SER A 78 -5.80 0.87 28.62
CA SER A 78 -4.74 1.83 28.29
C SER A 78 -3.53 1.15 27.63
N GLU A 79 -3.11 0.00 28.16
CA GLU A 79 -1.97 -0.75 27.64
C GLU A 79 -2.31 -1.43 26.30
N ALA A 80 -3.53 -1.96 26.15
CA ALA A 80 -4.02 -2.50 24.89
C ALA A 80 -4.04 -1.44 23.79
N THR A 81 -4.51 -0.23 24.13
CA THR A 81 -4.57 0.90 23.19
C THR A 81 -3.16 1.31 22.75
N LEU A 82 -2.20 1.38 23.67
CA LEU A 82 -0.82 1.72 23.37
C LEU A 82 -0.15 0.67 22.47
N LEU A 83 -0.30 -0.62 22.80
CA LEU A 83 0.24 -1.73 22.02
C LEU A 83 -0.34 -1.75 20.60
N TYR A 84 -1.66 -1.59 20.46
CA TYR A 84 -2.32 -1.62 19.16
C TYR A 84 -1.97 -0.38 18.32
N THR A 85 -1.88 0.80 18.94
CA THR A 85 -1.40 2.03 18.27
C THR A 85 0.02 1.88 17.74
N LEU A 86 0.88 1.21 18.49
CA LEU A 86 2.25 0.92 18.07
C LEU A 86 2.29 -0.05 16.88
N TRP A 87 1.51 -1.13 16.91
CA TRP A 87 1.43 -2.09 15.80
C TRP A 87 0.80 -1.50 14.54
N ILE A 88 -0.23 -0.67 14.69
CA ILE A 88 -0.80 0.16 13.62
C ILE A 88 0.29 1.07 13.05
N LYS A 89 1.06 1.77 13.90
CA LYS A 89 2.18 2.61 13.47
C LYS A 89 3.22 1.80 12.69
N TYR A 90 3.51 0.57 13.09
CA TYR A 90 4.37 -0.33 12.32
C TYR A 90 3.77 -0.68 10.96
N LEU A 91 2.50 -1.11 10.90
CA LEU A 91 1.78 -1.41 9.66
C LEU A 91 1.87 -0.24 8.65
N TYR A 92 1.64 0.99 9.12
CA TYR A 92 1.72 2.18 8.28
C TYR A 92 3.17 2.62 7.98
N ALA A 93 4.12 2.39 8.89
CA ALA A 93 5.55 2.63 8.65
C ALA A 93 6.17 1.60 7.69
N THR A 94 5.68 0.35 7.67
CA THR A 94 6.12 -0.71 6.76
C THR A 94 5.65 -0.53 5.32
N GLY A 95 4.69 0.36 5.06
CA GLY A 95 4.44 0.89 3.71
C GLY A 95 5.68 1.59 3.10
N ARG A 96 6.60 2.09 3.95
CA ARG A 96 7.94 2.55 3.53
C ARG A 96 9.01 1.45 3.57
N LYS A 97 8.91 0.46 4.48
CA LYS A 97 9.99 -0.55 4.69
C LYS A 97 9.91 -1.79 3.79
N GLN A 98 8.78 -2.08 3.11
CA GLN A 98 8.75 -3.12 2.06
C GLN A 98 9.66 -2.77 0.85
N SER A 99 9.94 -1.48 0.62
CA SER A 99 10.94 -1.04 -0.35
C SER A 99 12.36 -1.40 0.11
N GLN A 100 12.70 -1.18 1.39
CA GLN A 100 14.11 -1.33 1.83
C GLN A 100 14.54 -2.77 2.12
N HIS A 101 13.63 -3.69 2.49
CA HIS A 101 14.02 -5.07 2.83
C HIS A 101 14.09 -6.02 1.62
N ARG A 102 13.35 -5.76 0.52
CA ARG A 102 13.58 -6.49 -0.75
C ARG A 102 14.93 -6.12 -1.37
N ASP A 103 15.36 -4.88 -1.19
CA ASP A 103 16.63 -4.39 -1.74
C ASP A 103 17.86 -4.86 -0.94
N ARG A 104 17.72 -5.23 0.35
CA ARG A 104 18.84 -5.73 1.16
C ARG A 104 19.20 -7.19 0.91
N VAL A 105 18.25 -8.04 0.54
CA VAL A 105 18.54 -9.48 0.29
C VAL A 105 19.06 -9.71 -1.14
N HIS A 106 18.72 -8.85 -2.11
CA HIS A 106 19.24 -8.99 -3.48
C HIS A 106 20.64 -8.37 -3.67
N ASN A 107 21.02 -7.41 -2.83
CA ASN A 107 22.25 -6.64 -3.01
C ASN A 107 23.50 -7.24 -2.31
N GLN A 108 23.36 -8.33 -1.56
CA GLN A 108 24.52 -9.00 -0.94
C GLN A 108 25.20 -10.02 -1.87
N GLN A 109 24.54 -10.42 -2.99
CA GLN A 109 25.09 -11.41 -3.92
C GLN A 109 25.77 -10.80 -5.16
N VAL A 110 25.56 -9.51 -5.46
CA VAL A 110 25.98 -8.89 -6.75
C VAL A 110 27.23 -8.00 -6.62
N VAL A 111 27.65 -7.63 -5.41
CA VAL A 111 28.73 -6.63 -5.19
C VAL A 111 30.16 -7.16 -5.42
N LYS A 112 30.38 -8.46 -5.67
CA LYS A 112 31.75 -8.98 -5.83
C LYS A 112 32.39 -8.83 -7.22
N ASN A 113 31.62 -8.55 -8.28
CA ASN A 113 32.18 -8.59 -9.64
C ASN A 113 31.92 -7.32 -10.44
N LYS A 114 32.83 -6.33 -10.31
CA LYS A 114 33.39 -5.48 -11.39
C LYS A 114 33.90 -4.15 -10.83
N ILE A 115 34.97 -4.25 -10.06
CA ILE A 115 36.03 -3.23 -10.04
C ILE A 115 36.97 -3.57 -11.20
N LYS A 116 37.42 -2.57 -11.96
CA LYS A 116 38.28 -2.55 -13.19
C LYS A 116 37.46 -2.30 -14.47
N GLU A 117 37.69 -1.29 -15.32
CA GLU A 117 38.72 -0.24 -15.45
C GLU A 117 38.19 0.90 -16.38
N LYS A 118 38.57 2.15 -16.04
CA LYS A 118 39.03 3.30 -16.88
C LYS A 118 38.15 3.82 -18.05
N LEU A 119 37.63 5.07 -18.00
CA LEU A 119 38.26 6.37 -18.37
C LEU A 119 38.91 6.33 -19.77
N VAL A 120 38.46 7.07 -20.81
CA VAL A 120 38.50 8.54 -20.97
C VAL A 120 37.59 9.01 -22.14
N GLU A 121 36.97 10.18 -21.96
CA GLU A 121 36.40 11.18 -22.90
C GLU A 121 35.80 10.79 -24.27
N LYS A 122 34.52 11.12 -24.46
CA LYS A 122 34.11 12.23 -25.36
C LYS A 122 32.62 12.60 -25.22
N GLU A 123 32.44 13.88 -24.87
CA GLU A 123 31.44 14.82 -25.40
C GLU A 123 29.92 14.58 -25.26
N LYS A 124 29.36 15.51 -24.47
CA LYS A 124 28.11 16.26 -24.69
C LYS A 124 26.78 15.53 -24.49
N LYS A 125 26.06 16.08 -23.50
CA LYS A 125 24.67 15.87 -23.06
C LYS A 125 24.51 14.83 -21.96
N ASN A 126 23.77 15.24 -20.93
CA ASN A 126 23.36 14.48 -19.75
C ASN A 126 24.42 14.21 -18.68
N LYS A 127 24.40 15.03 -17.63
CA LYS A 127 24.06 14.62 -16.25
C LYS A 127 24.56 15.66 -15.25
N LYS A 128 23.67 16.54 -14.83
CA LYS A 128 23.72 17.12 -13.49
C LYS A 128 22.30 17.21 -12.95
N CYS A 129 21.89 16.15 -12.28
CA CYS A 129 20.84 16.24 -11.28
C CYS A 129 21.09 15.10 -10.28
N VAL A 130 21.94 15.41 -9.31
CA VAL A 130 21.85 14.78 -8.00
C VAL A 130 21.55 15.94 -7.06
N GLU A 131 20.54 15.73 -6.23
CA GLU A 131 19.93 16.63 -5.24
C GLU A 131 18.78 17.51 -5.77
N MET A 132 17.62 16.87 -5.96
CA MET A 132 16.36 17.54 -6.26
C MET A 132 15.77 18.12 -4.97
N LYS A 133 16.09 19.38 -4.68
CA LYS A 133 15.14 20.24 -3.95
C LYS A 133 13.88 20.31 -4.81
N ILE A 134 12.73 19.98 -4.24
CA ILE A 134 11.43 20.11 -4.91
C ILE A 134 11.22 21.60 -5.18
N SER A 135 11.54 22.04 -6.40
CA SER A 135 11.26 23.40 -6.86
C SER A 135 9.76 23.53 -7.13
N THR A 136 9.14 24.51 -6.47
CA THR A 136 7.71 24.84 -6.63
C THR A 136 7.38 25.32 -8.04
N THR A 137 8.36 25.82 -8.80
CA THR A 137 8.17 26.27 -10.17
C THR A 137 9.08 25.53 -11.14
N THR A 138 8.50 25.07 -12.24
CA THR A 138 9.17 24.21 -13.23
C THR A 138 9.66 24.95 -14.47
N GLY A 139 9.29 26.23 -14.64
CA GLY A 139 9.62 27.04 -15.81
C GLY A 139 8.91 26.62 -17.11
N ASP A 140 8.24 25.46 -17.13
CA ASP A 140 7.49 24.92 -18.28
C ASP A 140 5.98 25.09 -18.06
N SER A 141 5.32 25.82 -18.98
CA SER A 141 3.88 26.09 -18.94
C SER A 141 3.03 24.81 -18.99
N ASN A 142 3.49 23.77 -19.67
CA ASN A 142 2.76 22.49 -19.74
C ASN A 142 2.91 21.70 -18.45
N ARG A 143 4.10 21.70 -17.84
CA ARG A 143 4.32 21.07 -16.53
C ARG A 143 3.48 21.72 -15.44
N GLU A 144 3.40 23.06 -15.47
CA GLU A 144 2.58 23.80 -14.51
C GLU A 144 1.07 23.49 -14.67
N LYS A 145 0.57 23.41 -15.91
CA LYS A 145 -0.82 22.97 -16.18
C LYS A 145 -1.10 21.56 -15.66
N VAL A 146 -0.15 20.64 -15.81
CA VAL A 146 -0.29 19.27 -15.27
C VAL A 146 -0.35 19.29 -13.75
N ARG A 147 0.52 20.08 -13.09
CA ARG A 147 0.49 20.28 -11.63
C ARG A 147 -0.84 20.86 -11.16
N GLU A 148 -1.35 21.85 -11.86
CA GLU A 148 -2.64 22.50 -11.54
C GLU A 148 -3.80 21.50 -11.61
N ILE A 149 -3.87 20.69 -12.67
CA ILE A 149 -4.92 19.68 -12.83
C ILE A 149 -4.83 18.61 -11.73
N LEU A 150 -3.62 18.17 -11.41
CA LEU A 150 -3.38 17.21 -10.32
C LEU A 150 -3.79 17.80 -8.97
N HIS A 151 -3.38 19.04 -8.68
CA HIS A 151 -3.73 19.75 -7.46
C HIS A 151 -5.25 19.89 -7.31
N LYS A 152 -5.94 20.35 -8.37
CA LYS A 152 -7.40 20.49 -8.41
C LYS A 152 -8.13 19.15 -8.21
N SER A 153 -7.53 18.05 -8.65
CA SER A 153 -8.09 16.72 -8.44
C SER A 153 -7.90 16.29 -6.97
N LEU A 154 -6.69 16.44 -6.43
CA LEU A 154 -6.35 16.04 -5.07
C LEU A 154 -7.05 16.88 -3.99
N SER A 155 -7.32 18.17 -4.24
CA SER A 155 -8.03 19.04 -3.29
C SER A 155 -9.47 18.61 -3.04
N LYS A 156 -10.10 17.88 -3.98
CA LYS A 156 -11.46 17.34 -3.80
C LYS A 156 -11.54 16.27 -2.72
N VAL A 157 -10.42 15.59 -2.41
CA VAL A 157 -10.39 14.48 -1.44
C VAL A 157 -10.82 14.93 -0.05
N ALA A 158 -10.56 16.18 0.33
CA ALA A 158 -10.97 16.73 1.62
C ALA A 158 -12.50 16.69 1.85
N ASN A 159 -13.30 16.79 0.78
CA ASN A 159 -14.76 16.77 0.84
C ASN A 159 -15.35 15.35 0.66
N GLU A 160 -14.59 14.44 0.06
CA GLU A 160 -15.06 13.08 -0.29
C GLU A 160 -14.85 12.07 0.84
N VAL A 161 -13.97 12.37 1.80
CA VAL A 161 -13.66 11.49 2.93
C VAL A 161 -14.65 11.70 4.06
N VAL A 162 -15.56 10.74 4.20
CA VAL A 162 -16.62 10.71 5.24
C VAL A 162 -16.09 10.22 6.60
N VAL A 163 -14.98 9.48 6.61
CA VAL A 163 -14.42 8.89 7.84
C VAL A 163 -13.57 9.92 8.59
N VAL A 164 -13.98 10.27 9.80
CA VAL A 164 -13.37 11.31 10.66
C VAL A 164 -11.86 11.12 10.83
N GLY A 165 -11.40 9.89 11.13
CA GLY A 165 -9.97 9.60 11.32
C GLY A 165 -9.12 9.67 10.05
N MET A 166 -9.72 9.55 8.85
CA MET A 166 -9.00 9.74 7.58
C MET A 166 -8.96 11.21 7.17
N LYS A 167 -9.96 12.00 7.55
CA LYS A 167 -10.06 13.42 7.19
C LYS A 167 -8.91 14.24 7.76
N GLU A 168 -8.49 13.96 8.99
CA GLU A 168 -7.37 14.64 9.65
C GLU A 168 -6.03 14.38 8.93
N ARG A 169 -5.79 13.14 8.49
CA ARG A 169 -4.60 12.78 7.69
C ARG A 169 -4.60 13.46 6.34
N VAL A 170 -5.74 13.47 5.66
CA VAL A 170 -5.91 14.15 4.35
C VAL A 170 -5.71 15.65 4.49
N ALA A 171 -6.22 16.26 5.56
CA ALA A 171 -6.03 17.69 5.84
C ALA A 171 -4.58 18.05 6.17
N SER A 172 -3.81 17.13 6.76
CA SER A 172 -2.38 17.33 7.03
C SER A 172 -1.49 17.22 5.78
N CYS A 173 -2.01 16.68 4.68
CA CYS A 173 -1.26 16.55 3.43
C CYS A 173 -1.38 17.83 2.60
N ASP A 174 -0.24 18.41 2.22
CA ASP A 174 -0.23 19.50 1.25
C ASP A 174 -0.42 18.95 -0.18
N SER A 175 -1.61 19.18 -0.74
CA SER A 175 -1.97 18.76 -2.10
C SER A 175 -1.05 19.36 -3.17
N LEU A 176 -0.46 20.55 -2.93
CA LEU A 176 0.46 21.18 -3.88
C LEU A 176 1.78 20.42 -3.97
N SER A 177 2.39 20.11 -2.83
CA SER A 177 3.63 19.33 -2.78
C SER A 177 3.47 17.95 -3.40
N VAL A 178 2.35 17.27 -3.15
CA VAL A 178 2.07 15.94 -3.70
C VAL A 178 1.86 16.03 -5.22
N ALA A 179 1.11 17.03 -5.70
CA ALA A 179 0.94 17.25 -7.13
C ALA A 179 2.27 17.50 -7.84
N ALA A 180 3.16 18.32 -7.26
CA ALA A 180 4.49 18.58 -7.81
C ALA A 180 5.38 17.33 -7.83
N SER A 181 5.30 16.49 -6.79
CA SER A 181 6.03 15.22 -6.72
C SER A 181 5.54 14.22 -7.77
N VAL A 182 4.22 14.04 -7.88
CA VAL A 182 3.61 13.15 -8.89
C VAL A 182 3.95 13.61 -10.30
N GLU A 183 3.83 14.91 -10.57
CA GLU A 183 4.14 15.47 -11.88
C GLU A 183 5.62 15.30 -12.23
N SER A 184 6.53 15.47 -11.27
CA SER A 184 7.97 15.24 -11.49
C SER A 184 8.25 13.78 -11.85
N ALA A 185 7.63 12.83 -11.15
CA ALA A 185 7.75 11.41 -11.47
C ALA A 185 7.15 11.08 -12.86
N MET A 186 6.05 11.74 -13.24
CA MET A 186 5.49 11.62 -14.59
C MET A 186 6.47 12.12 -15.65
N PHE A 187 7.06 13.31 -15.44
CA PHE A 187 8.02 13.89 -16.37
C PHE A 187 9.31 13.07 -16.49
N GLU A 188 9.83 12.53 -15.40
CA GLU A 188 11.02 11.67 -15.45
C GLU A 188 10.79 10.38 -16.25
N ARG A 189 9.58 9.81 -16.18
CA ARG A 189 9.26 8.53 -16.83
C ARG A 189 8.69 8.67 -18.24
N LEU A 190 7.89 9.71 -18.48
CA LEU A 190 7.19 9.95 -19.76
C LEU A 190 7.90 11.00 -20.62
N GLY A 191 8.72 11.86 -20.01
CA GLY A 191 9.35 12.99 -20.68
C GLY A 191 8.39 14.16 -20.90
N CYS A 192 8.69 14.98 -21.91
CA CYS A 192 7.89 16.16 -22.24
C CYS A 192 6.45 15.81 -22.60
N PHE A 193 5.52 16.73 -22.29
CA PHE A 193 4.11 16.63 -22.64
C PHE A 193 3.87 16.84 -24.15
N GLU A 194 4.42 15.96 -24.98
CA GLU A 194 4.38 16.06 -26.43
C GLU A 194 4.21 14.69 -27.10
N GLY A 195 3.63 14.68 -28.30
CA GLY A 195 3.46 13.48 -29.12
C GLY A 195 2.68 12.34 -28.45
N THR A 196 3.24 11.13 -28.52
CA THR A 196 2.63 9.87 -28.04
C THR A 196 2.46 9.84 -26.52
N GLN A 197 3.31 10.55 -25.78
CA GLN A 197 3.27 10.60 -24.31
C GLN A 197 2.04 11.36 -23.80
N LYS A 198 1.55 12.32 -24.59
CA LYS A 198 0.35 13.12 -24.28
C LYS A 198 -0.89 12.24 -24.04
N ALA A 199 -1.02 11.11 -24.75
CA ALA A 199 -2.12 10.17 -24.54
C ALA A 199 -2.08 9.54 -23.14
N LYS A 200 -0.88 9.18 -22.67
CA LYS A 200 -0.67 8.57 -21.36
C LYS A 200 -0.87 9.58 -20.23
N TYR A 201 -0.36 10.81 -20.40
CA TYR A 201 -0.66 11.90 -19.47
C TYR A 201 -2.16 12.16 -19.35
N ARG A 202 -2.87 12.30 -20.47
CA ARG A 202 -4.33 12.51 -20.47
C ARG A 202 -5.06 11.37 -19.77
N SER A 203 -4.64 10.13 -19.99
CA SER A 203 -5.25 8.98 -19.32
C SER A 203 -5.08 9.05 -17.81
N ILE A 204 -3.87 9.36 -17.31
CA ILE A 204 -3.60 9.47 -15.87
C ILE A 204 -4.40 10.64 -15.27
N LEU A 205 -4.36 11.81 -15.89
CA LEU A 205 -5.10 12.99 -15.44
C LEU A 205 -6.62 12.75 -15.43
N PHE A 206 -7.14 12.07 -16.44
CA PHE A 206 -8.56 11.71 -16.51
C PHE A 206 -8.97 10.77 -15.37
N ASN A 207 -8.18 9.73 -15.09
CA ASN A 207 -8.45 8.80 -13.99
C ASN A 207 -8.37 9.50 -12.62
N MET A 208 -7.39 10.38 -12.43
CA MET A 208 -7.27 11.19 -11.20
C MET A 208 -8.45 12.14 -11.01
N GLY A 209 -8.98 12.70 -12.11
CA GLY A 209 -10.13 13.61 -12.10
C GLY A 209 -11.50 12.94 -12.00
N ASP A 210 -11.62 11.61 -12.07
CA ASP A 210 -12.92 10.92 -12.08
C ASP A 210 -13.59 10.97 -10.70
N SER A 211 -14.65 11.77 -10.56
CA SER A 211 -15.43 11.92 -9.32
C SER A 211 -15.92 10.57 -8.76
N ARG A 212 -16.13 9.55 -9.61
CA ARG A 212 -16.58 8.22 -9.21
C ARG A 212 -15.48 7.36 -8.59
N ASN A 213 -14.24 7.84 -8.56
CA ASN A 213 -13.09 7.16 -7.97
C ASN A 213 -12.36 8.04 -6.93
N PRO A 214 -13.00 8.33 -5.77
CA PRO A 214 -12.34 9.07 -4.68
C PRO A 214 -11.20 8.27 -4.04
N ASP A 215 -11.25 6.94 -4.11
CA ASP A 215 -10.25 6.06 -3.48
C ASP A 215 -8.88 6.16 -4.17
N LEU A 216 -8.82 6.22 -5.51
CA LEU A 216 -7.56 6.45 -6.22
C LEU A 216 -6.90 7.76 -5.79
N ARG A 217 -7.67 8.85 -5.75
CA ARG A 217 -7.14 10.16 -5.32
C ARG A 217 -6.64 10.13 -3.88
N ARG A 218 -7.42 9.54 -2.96
CA ARG A 218 -7.05 9.37 -1.56
C ARG A 218 -5.73 8.60 -1.42
N LYS A 219 -5.59 7.49 -2.14
CA LYS A 219 -4.38 6.65 -2.13
C LYS A 219 -3.15 7.41 -2.63
N VAL A 220 -3.28 8.22 -3.67
CA VAL A 220 -2.20 9.06 -4.17
C VAL A 220 -1.85 10.17 -3.17
N LEU A 221 -2.84 10.85 -2.59
CA LEU A 221 -2.63 11.92 -1.62
C LEU A 221 -1.92 11.44 -0.34
N LEU A 222 -2.30 10.25 0.14
CA LEU A 222 -1.70 9.63 1.33
C LEU A 222 -0.36 8.93 1.04
N GLY A 223 0.08 8.89 -0.22
CA GLY A 223 1.32 8.23 -0.63
C GLY A 223 1.26 6.70 -0.65
N GLU A 224 0.07 6.09 -0.61
CA GLU A 224 -0.12 4.64 -0.81
C GLU A 224 0.21 4.25 -2.27
N ILE A 225 -0.03 5.15 -3.23
CA ILE A 225 0.39 5.03 -4.62
C ILE A 225 1.40 6.13 -4.91
N SER A 226 2.65 5.75 -5.24
CA SER A 226 3.69 6.71 -5.66
C SER A 226 3.46 7.21 -7.07
N GLY A 227 3.99 8.41 -7.39
CA GLY A 227 3.94 8.95 -8.75
C GLY A 227 4.57 8.02 -9.79
N GLU A 228 5.66 7.32 -9.44
CA GLU A 228 6.27 6.32 -10.30
C GLU A 228 5.34 5.13 -10.58
N ARG A 229 4.67 4.62 -9.54
CA ARG A 229 3.71 3.53 -9.68
C ARG A 229 2.55 3.97 -10.58
N LEU A 230 2.01 5.17 -10.35
CA LEU A 230 0.89 5.74 -11.12
C LEU A 230 1.17 5.75 -12.63
N VAL A 231 2.40 6.03 -13.04
CA VAL A 231 2.81 6.03 -14.47
C VAL A 231 2.88 4.63 -15.08
N THR A 232 3.19 3.63 -14.27
CA THR A 232 3.34 2.22 -14.72
C THR A 232 2.04 1.42 -14.66
N MET A 233 1.07 1.88 -13.86
CA MET A 233 -0.24 1.23 -13.71
C MET A 233 -1.00 1.20 -15.03
N LYS A 234 -1.77 0.13 -15.22
CA LYS A 234 -2.68 0.02 -16.36
C LYS A 234 -3.96 0.82 -16.10
N LYS A 235 -4.63 1.25 -17.17
CA LYS A 235 -5.91 1.99 -17.09
C LYS A 235 -6.97 1.23 -16.30
N GLU A 236 -6.98 -0.09 -16.40
CA GLU A 236 -7.90 -0.95 -15.68
C GLU A 236 -7.62 -0.90 -14.17
N GLU A 237 -6.35 -0.94 -13.77
CA GLU A 237 -5.92 -0.91 -12.37
C GLU A 237 -6.18 0.44 -11.70
N MET A 238 -6.24 1.52 -12.48
CA MET A 238 -6.60 2.86 -12.01
C MET A 238 -8.12 3.06 -11.88
N ALA A 239 -8.96 2.18 -12.44
CA ALA A 239 -10.41 2.31 -12.35
C ALA A 239 -10.92 2.02 -10.92
N SER A 240 -12.17 2.37 -10.63
CA SER A 240 -12.76 2.01 -9.33
C SER A 240 -12.92 0.49 -9.19
N TYR A 241 -12.91 -0.03 -7.96
CA TYR A 241 -13.01 -1.48 -7.70
C TYR A 241 -14.20 -2.15 -8.40
N LYS A 242 -15.35 -1.46 -8.46
CA LYS A 242 -16.54 -1.94 -9.20
C LYS A 242 -16.24 -2.14 -10.68
N ILE A 243 -15.65 -1.14 -11.33
CA ILE A 243 -15.31 -1.19 -12.75
C ILE A 243 -14.21 -2.24 -13.02
N GLN A 244 -13.23 -2.36 -12.11
CA GLN A 244 -12.21 -3.41 -12.20
C GLN A 244 -12.83 -4.81 -12.24
N MET A 245 -13.75 -5.08 -11.32
CA MET A 245 -14.45 -6.37 -11.23
C MET A 245 -15.33 -6.64 -12.46
N GLU A 246 -16.03 -5.62 -12.98
CA GLU A 246 -16.84 -5.75 -14.20
C GLU A 246 -15.98 -6.06 -15.43
N VAL A 247 -14.88 -5.32 -15.62
CA VAL A 247 -13.94 -5.58 -16.72
C VAL A 247 -13.34 -6.98 -16.62
N GLN A 248 -13.04 -7.45 -15.40
CA GLN A 248 -12.54 -8.81 -15.19
C GLN A 248 -13.56 -9.88 -15.56
N LYS A 249 -14.83 -9.72 -15.14
CA LYS A 249 -15.93 -10.64 -15.48
C LYS A 249 -16.17 -10.71 -16.99
N ILE A 250 -16.11 -9.57 -17.68
CA ILE A 250 -16.27 -9.52 -19.15
C ILE A 250 -15.13 -10.30 -19.83
N LYS A 251 -13.89 -10.12 -19.36
CA LYS A 251 -12.72 -10.84 -19.88
C LYS A 251 -12.80 -12.34 -19.65
N GLU A 252 -13.25 -12.76 -18.47
CA GLU A 252 -13.44 -14.16 -18.14
C GLU A 252 -14.53 -14.80 -19.01
N LYS A 253 -15.71 -14.18 -19.09
CA LYS A 253 -16.80 -14.64 -19.96
C LYS A 253 -16.39 -14.73 -21.43
N ALA A 254 -15.53 -13.83 -21.90
CA ALA A 254 -14.99 -13.87 -23.26
C ALA A 254 -14.03 -15.06 -23.46
N ARG A 255 -13.17 -15.36 -22.47
CA ARG A 255 -12.28 -16.54 -22.51
C ARG A 255 -13.08 -17.84 -22.48
N ASP A 256 -14.06 -17.95 -21.61
CA ASP A 256 -14.89 -19.16 -21.48
C ASP A 256 -15.66 -19.43 -22.78
N LYS A 257 -16.16 -18.36 -23.43
CA LYS A 257 -16.84 -18.48 -24.72
C LYS A 257 -15.90 -19.01 -25.81
N GLU A 258 -14.65 -18.55 -25.84
CA GLU A 258 -13.67 -19.02 -26.83
C GLU A 258 -13.19 -20.44 -26.54
N GLU A 259 -12.95 -20.79 -25.27
CA GLU A 259 -12.60 -22.16 -24.88
C GLU A 259 -13.70 -23.15 -25.24
N ASN A 260 -14.96 -22.79 -24.96
CA ASN A 260 -16.12 -23.58 -25.37
C ASN A 260 -16.22 -23.71 -26.90
N ARG A 261 -15.89 -22.65 -27.64
CA ARG A 261 -15.88 -22.67 -29.12
C ARG A 261 -14.81 -23.60 -29.66
N VAL A 262 -13.59 -23.54 -29.11
CA VAL A 262 -12.47 -24.43 -29.48
C VAL A 262 -12.77 -25.87 -29.13
N LYS A 263 -13.29 -26.13 -27.93
CA LYS A 263 -13.67 -27.48 -27.48
C LYS A 263 -14.75 -28.09 -28.36
N SER A 264 -15.77 -27.31 -28.73
CA SER A 264 -16.80 -27.73 -29.67
C SER A 264 -16.20 -28.10 -31.03
N MET A 265 -15.30 -27.27 -31.57
CA MET A 265 -14.63 -27.52 -32.86
C MET A 265 -13.75 -28.79 -32.84
N MET A 266 -13.07 -29.08 -31.72
CA MET A 266 -12.28 -30.31 -31.56
C MET A 266 -13.15 -31.57 -31.47
N MET A 267 -14.32 -31.49 -30.82
CA MET A 267 -15.26 -32.63 -30.76
C MET A 267 -15.77 -32.98 -32.15
N PHE A 268 -16.18 -32.01 -32.96
CA PHE A 268 -16.68 -32.26 -34.31
C PHE A 268 -15.62 -32.84 -35.27
N GLN A 269 -14.35 -32.50 -35.09
CA GLN A 269 -13.25 -33.10 -35.87
C GLN A 269 -13.00 -34.57 -35.47
N SER A 270 -13.18 -34.90 -34.20
CA SER A 270 -12.98 -36.26 -33.67
C SER A 270 -14.05 -37.22 -34.20
N ASP A 271 -15.31 -36.77 -34.27
CA ASP A 271 -16.43 -37.59 -34.78
C ASP A 271 -16.32 -37.88 -36.29
N SER A 272 -15.74 -36.96 -37.08
CA SER A 272 -15.51 -37.19 -38.52
C SER A 272 -14.41 -38.20 -38.83
N MET A 273 -13.48 -38.41 -37.91
CA MET A 273 -12.29 -39.24 -38.11
C MET A 273 -12.50 -40.71 -37.71
N ILE A 274 -13.61 -41.01 -37.00
CA ILE A 274 -13.98 -42.37 -36.58
C ILE A 274 -14.86 -43.08 -37.64
N MET A 275 -15.37 -42.35 -38.64
CA MET A 275 -16.30 -42.86 -39.67
C MET A 275 -15.64 -43.20 -41.02
N THR A 276 -14.31 -43.23 -41.10
CA THR A 276 -13.52 -43.63 -42.28
C THR A 276 -12.65 -44.83 -41.97
#